data_AF-A0A8T5GXZ7-F1
#
_entry.id   AF-A0A8T5GXZ7-F1
#
_cell.length_a   1.000
_cell.length_b   1.000
_cell.length_c   1.000
_cell.angle_alpha   90.00
_cell.angle_beta   90.00
_cell.angle_gamma   90.00
#
_symmetry.space_group_name_H-M   'P 1'
#
loop_
_entity.id
_entity.type
_entity.pdbx_description
1 polymer ?
#
loop_
_entity_poly.entity_id
_entity_poly.type
_entity_poly.pdbx_seq_one_letter_code
_entity_poly.pdbx_strand_id
1 'polypeptide(L)'
;MPFGKPPLGGPLGKSRSRISASGLTTFLRCKKQWFLGSKLGLSGPLNTSQVLGIVIEDCFCEILMKRPKSINSFEEVKSWSDGFVEQYSVKAMDEGKELWDQGIWHKEGNSWDDVELESIKYRISCGLELFLQEVENCYKAGGGPYLESFRRGDDVFEISSPAWGEEPIFPIPDKVNNFSIRKWSIDEPVEWQKSGSEVSWCEAWEIARPWVKDPRVHQPQRLFHPDGWAAGELDLVLRWDGRIRIIDIKSGNPESKFAVSLVHQLRFYSWLWKETHDGECIDGMEGWYLNGAQRIRYDSPTLEEYESMSIEFKQVQRNAVDG
;
A
#
# COMPACT_ATOMS: atom_id res chain seq x y z
N MET A 1 -3.50 4.15 8.38
CA MET A 1 -2.52 3.38 9.16
C MET A 1 -1.57 4.37 9.80
N PRO A 2 -0.99 4.09 10.97
CA PRO A 2 -0.92 2.78 11.60
C PRO A 2 -2.24 2.35 12.23
N PHE A 3 -2.34 1.07 12.55
CA PHE A 3 -3.30 0.57 13.53
C PHE A 3 -2.51 -0.08 14.66
N GLY A 4 -2.78 0.37 15.89
CA GLY A 4 -2.02 -0.02 17.09
C GLY A 4 -0.80 0.85 17.37
N LYS A 5 -0.32 0.83 18.63
CA LYS A 5 0.85 1.61 19.06
C LYS A 5 2.14 0.84 18.74
N PRO A 6 3.11 1.44 18.01
CA PRO A 6 4.43 0.83 17.89
C PRO A 6 5.04 0.66 19.30
N PRO A 7 5.61 -0.50 19.63
CA PRO A 7 6.16 -0.73 20.97
C PRO A 7 7.27 0.27 21.28
N LEU A 8 7.37 0.70 22.54
CA LEU A 8 8.39 1.62 23.02
C LEU A 8 9.79 1.04 22.73
N GLY A 9 10.51 1.68 21.81
CA GLY A 9 11.88 1.29 21.43
C GLY A 9 12.89 1.69 22.50
N GLY A 10 13.59 0.69 23.06
CA GLY A 10 14.85 0.89 23.80
C GLY A 10 16.07 0.53 22.91
N PRO A 11 17.31 0.77 23.37
CA PRO A 11 18.54 0.58 22.57
C PRO A 11 18.76 -0.87 22.08
N LEU A 12 18.04 -1.83 22.69
CA LEU A 12 18.02 -3.26 22.34
C LEU A 12 16.57 -3.77 22.07
N GLY A 13 15.62 -2.87 21.84
CA GLY A 13 14.18 -3.15 21.92
C GLY A 13 13.56 -3.79 20.69
N LYS A 14 13.43 -5.13 20.71
CA LYS A 14 12.32 -5.93 20.16
C LYS A 14 11.88 -5.74 18.68
N SER A 15 12.67 -5.13 17.80
CA SER A 15 12.37 -5.22 16.35
C SER A 15 12.64 -6.63 15.79
N ARG A 16 13.65 -7.33 16.34
CA ARG A 16 14.15 -8.64 15.88
C ARG A 16 13.32 -9.85 16.33
N SER A 17 12.28 -9.64 17.13
CA SER A 17 11.34 -10.69 17.57
C SER A 17 10.04 -10.67 16.77
N ARG A 18 9.89 -9.74 15.82
CA ARG A 18 8.67 -9.58 15.03
C ARG A 18 8.76 -10.30 13.72
N ILE A 19 7.67 -10.99 13.36
CA ILE A 19 7.48 -11.51 12.01
C ILE A 19 6.72 -10.48 11.15
N SER A 20 7.09 -10.37 9.89
CA SER A 20 6.38 -9.63 8.85
C SER A 20 5.98 -10.58 7.73
N ALA A 21 5.11 -10.15 6.81
CA ALA A 21 4.73 -10.95 5.65
C ALA A 21 5.95 -11.38 4.82
N SER A 22 6.85 -10.45 4.49
CA SER A 22 8.10 -10.74 3.77
C SER A 22 9.06 -11.63 4.57
N GLY A 23 9.09 -11.47 5.90
CA GLY A 23 9.83 -12.33 6.82
C GLY A 23 9.29 -13.76 6.83
N LEU A 24 7.98 -13.94 6.91
CA LEU A 24 7.30 -15.24 6.85
C LEU A 24 7.63 -15.94 5.53
N THR A 25 7.40 -15.28 4.39
CA THR A 25 7.69 -15.85 3.06
C THR A 25 9.16 -16.25 2.93
N THR A 26 10.08 -15.43 3.44
CA THR A 26 11.51 -15.75 3.43
C THR A 26 11.83 -16.95 4.32
N PHE A 27 11.22 -17.05 5.51
CA PHE A 27 11.42 -18.18 6.41
C PHE A 27 10.92 -19.50 5.80
N LEU A 28 9.72 -19.49 5.21
CA LEU A 28 9.12 -20.64 4.53
C LEU A 28 9.96 -21.10 3.34
N ARG A 29 10.53 -20.14 2.58
CA ARG A 29 11.38 -20.44 1.42
C ARG A 29 12.79 -20.91 1.82
N CYS A 30 13.45 -20.21 2.73
CA CYS A 30 14.83 -20.47 3.12
C CYS A 30 15.15 -19.91 4.51
N LYS A 31 15.11 -20.80 5.53
CA LYS A 31 15.44 -20.47 6.93
C LYS A 31 16.82 -19.84 7.10
N LYS A 32 17.83 -20.29 6.33
CA LYS A 32 19.20 -19.72 6.38
C LYS A 32 19.22 -18.29 5.86
N GLN A 33 18.56 -18.02 4.73
CA GLN A 33 18.44 -16.66 4.19
C GLN A 33 17.72 -15.75 5.19
N TRP A 34 16.62 -16.24 5.78
CA TRP A 34 15.89 -15.52 6.80
C TRP A 34 16.77 -15.19 8.01
N PHE A 35 17.53 -16.16 8.53
CA PHE A 35 18.41 -15.94 9.68
C PHE A 35 19.47 -14.87 9.38
N LEU A 36 20.16 -14.99 8.23
CA LEU A 36 21.19 -14.01 7.84
C LEU A 36 20.61 -12.60 7.72
N GLY A 37 19.45 -12.44 7.06
CA GLY A 37 18.81 -11.14 6.88
C GLY A 37 18.21 -10.57 8.16
N SER A 38 17.35 -11.33 8.83
CA SER A 38 16.53 -10.85 9.95
C SER A 38 17.26 -10.84 11.30
N LYS A 39 18.19 -11.78 11.56
CA LYS A 39 18.94 -11.84 12.83
C LYS A 39 20.28 -11.13 12.76
N LEU A 40 21.04 -11.36 11.69
CA LEU A 40 22.38 -10.79 11.53
C LEU A 40 22.38 -9.44 10.78
N GLY A 41 21.27 -9.07 10.14
CA GLY A 41 21.16 -7.80 9.39
C GLY A 41 21.91 -7.81 8.06
N LEU A 42 22.20 -8.99 7.50
CA LEU A 42 22.90 -9.11 6.22
C LEU A 42 21.88 -9.04 5.07
N SER A 43 21.84 -7.91 4.38
CA SER A 43 21.03 -7.73 3.17
C SER A 43 21.69 -8.39 1.96
N GLY A 44 20.87 -8.87 1.01
CA GLY A 44 21.35 -9.27 -0.31
C GLY A 44 21.72 -8.06 -1.18
N PRO A 45 22.25 -8.29 -2.40
CA PRO A 45 22.58 -7.21 -3.31
C PRO A 45 21.31 -6.51 -3.79
N LEU A 46 21.35 -5.18 -3.83
CA LEU A 46 20.31 -4.34 -4.40
C LEU A 46 20.22 -4.59 -5.92
N ASN A 47 19.01 -4.78 -6.44
CA ASN A 47 18.77 -4.92 -7.88
C ASN A 47 17.78 -3.86 -8.38
N THR A 48 17.83 -3.57 -9.68
CA THR A 48 17.02 -2.50 -10.27
C THR A 48 15.53 -2.74 -10.11
N SER A 49 15.06 -3.99 -10.18
CA SER A 49 13.64 -4.31 -9.99
C SER A 49 13.12 -3.99 -8.58
N GLN A 50 13.96 -4.10 -7.54
CA GLN A 50 13.60 -3.70 -6.18
C GLN A 50 13.45 -2.19 -6.06
N VAL A 51 14.45 -1.44 -6.54
CA VAL A 51 14.41 0.04 -6.55
C VAL A 51 13.21 0.53 -7.35
N LEU A 52 13.02 -0.02 -8.55
CA LEU A 52 11.90 0.28 -9.45
C LEU A 52 10.54 0.01 -8.78
N GLY A 53 10.42 -1.09 -8.03
CA GLY A 53 9.20 -1.40 -7.30
C GLY A 53 8.84 -0.32 -6.28
N ILE A 54 9.82 0.11 -5.48
CA ILE A 54 9.65 1.13 -4.44
C ILE A 54 9.19 2.45 -5.04
N VAL A 55 9.94 2.97 -6.02
CA VAL A 55 9.69 4.33 -6.55
C VAL A 55 8.41 4.42 -7.38
N ILE A 56 8.03 3.33 -8.07
CA ILE A 56 6.74 3.29 -8.79
C ILE A 56 5.56 3.22 -7.82
N GLU A 57 5.67 2.41 -6.76
CA GLU A 57 4.62 2.31 -5.74
C GLU A 57 4.36 3.67 -5.08
N ASP A 58 5.42 4.35 -4.65
CA ASP A 58 5.31 5.67 -4.00
C ASP A 58 4.71 6.69 -4.99
N CYS A 59 5.24 6.81 -6.21
CA CYS A 59 4.71 7.73 -7.22
C CYS A 59 3.26 7.42 -7.61
N PHE A 60 2.88 6.15 -7.72
CA PHE A 60 1.50 5.76 -8.00
C PHE A 60 0.57 6.16 -6.86
N CYS A 61 0.94 5.87 -5.60
CA CYS A 61 0.17 6.29 -4.42
C CYS A 61 0.00 7.81 -4.38
N GLU A 62 1.02 8.58 -4.72
CA GLU A 62 0.92 10.05 -4.79
C GLU A 62 -0.09 10.56 -5.83
N ILE A 63 -0.23 9.88 -6.97
CA ILE A 63 -1.25 10.23 -7.97
C ILE A 63 -2.65 9.90 -7.43
N LEU A 64 -2.82 8.75 -6.76
CA LEU A 64 -4.10 8.38 -6.14
C LEU A 64 -4.57 9.40 -5.10
N MET A 65 -3.64 10.09 -4.43
CA MET A 65 -3.92 11.13 -3.44
C MET A 65 -4.41 12.47 -4.03
N LYS A 66 -4.41 12.63 -5.37
CA LYS A 66 -4.88 13.84 -6.06
C LYS A 66 -6.41 13.92 -6.05
N ARG A 67 -6.94 15.14 -6.21
CA ARG A 67 -8.38 15.41 -6.29
C ARG A 67 -8.74 16.05 -7.64
N PRO A 68 -9.57 15.40 -8.48
CA PRO A 68 -10.05 16.01 -9.71
C PRO A 68 -11.04 17.14 -9.42
N LYS A 69 -11.08 18.16 -10.28
CA LYS A 69 -12.04 19.27 -10.24
C LYS A 69 -12.65 19.50 -11.61
N SER A 70 -13.92 19.90 -11.65
CA SER A 70 -14.62 20.24 -12.89
C SER A 70 -14.63 19.13 -13.95
N ILE A 71 -14.75 17.86 -13.53
CA ILE A 71 -14.79 16.69 -14.42
C ILE A 71 -16.22 16.22 -14.64
N ASN A 72 -16.61 16.04 -15.90
CA ASN A 72 -17.98 15.70 -16.32
C ASN A 72 -18.09 14.33 -17.04
N SER A 73 -16.98 13.67 -17.34
CA SER A 73 -16.97 12.34 -17.98
C SER A 73 -15.84 11.44 -17.49
N PHE A 74 -15.97 10.14 -17.75
CA PHE A 74 -14.89 9.17 -17.47
C PHE A 74 -13.63 9.48 -18.27
N GLU A 75 -13.77 9.89 -19.53
CA GLU A 75 -12.66 10.26 -20.40
C GLU A 75 -11.91 11.48 -19.87
N GLU A 76 -12.61 12.45 -19.29
CA GLU A 76 -12.00 13.61 -18.63
C GLU A 76 -11.24 13.20 -17.37
N VAL A 77 -11.78 12.31 -16.51
CA VAL A 77 -11.04 11.79 -15.33
C VAL A 77 -9.76 11.10 -15.80
N LYS A 78 -9.88 10.21 -16.79
CA LYS A 78 -8.74 9.47 -17.34
C LYS A 78 -7.68 10.42 -17.89
N SER A 79 -8.07 11.37 -18.73
CA SER A 79 -7.14 12.35 -19.31
C SER A 79 -6.49 13.22 -18.23
N TRP A 80 -7.22 13.57 -17.18
CA TRP A 80 -6.69 14.33 -16.05
C TRP A 80 -5.65 13.52 -15.29
N SER A 81 -5.94 12.26 -14.94
CA SER A 81 -4.99 11.40 -14.22
C SER A 81 -3.77 11.06 -15.07
N ASP A 82 -3.95 10.84 -16.38
CA ASP A 82 -2.86 10.57 -17.33
C ASP A 82 -1.90 11.77 -17.45
N GLY A 83 -2.39 12.99 -17.22
CA GLY A 83 -1.58 14.21 -17.20
C GLY A 83 -0.47 14.21 -16.14
N PHE A 84 -0.56 13.36 -15.11
CA PHE A 84 0.48 13.22 -14.09
C PHE A 84 1.57 12.20 -14.45
N VAL A 85 1.33 11.30 -15.41
CA VAL A 85 2.20 10.15 -15.70
C VAL A 85 3.62 10.60 -16.04
N GLU A 86 3.79 11.61 -16.90
CA GLU A 86 5.11 12.11 -17.30
C GLU A 86 5.90 12.61 -16.08
N GLN A 87 5.32 13.54 -15.33
CA GLN A 87 5.96 14.18 -14.19
C GLN A 87 6.37 13.16 -13.13
N TYR A 88 5.46 12.24 -12.79
CA TYR A 88 5.70 11.24 -11.75
C TYR A 88 6.65 10.12 -12.22
N SER A 89 6.72 9.87 -13.54
CA SER A 89 7.71 8.94 -14.07
C SER A 89 9.13 9.50 -14.01
N VAL A 90 9.30 10.79 -14.33
CA VAL A 90 10.59 11.48 -14.19
C VAL A 90 11.00 11.51 -12.72
N LYS A 91 10.08 11.86 -11.82
CA LYS A 91 10.32 11.80 -10.38
C LYS A 91 10.79 10.41 -9.92
N ALA A 92 10.08 9.35 -10.30
CA ALA A 92 10.46 7.98 -9.95
C ALA A 92 11.84 7.58 -10.53
N MET A 93 12.19 8.06 -11.72
CA MET A 93 13.51 7.82 -12.32
C MET A 93 14.62 8.47 -11.48
N ASP A 94 14.42 9.72 -11.07
CA ASP A 94 15.39 10.49 -10.28
C ASP A 94 15.55 9.90 -8.87
N GLU A 95 14.44 9.66 -8.16
CA GLU A 95 14.45 9.05 -6.82
C GLU A 95 15.03 7.63 -6.86
N GLY A 96 14.80 6.89 -7.94
CA GLY A 96 15.37 5.57 -8.13
C GLY A 96 16.88 5.61 -8.33
N LYS A 97 17.39 6.63 -9.03
CA LYS A 97 18.84 6.85 -9.16
C LYS A 97 19.46 7.16 -7.81
N GLU A 98 18.83 8.05 -7.03
CA GLU A 98 19.30 8.40 -5.69
C GLU A 98 19.33 7.17 -4.76
N LEU A 99 18.25 6.38 -4.74
CA LEU A 99 18.17 5.16 -3.94
C LEU A 99 19.19 4.11 -4.38
N TRP A 100 19.40 3.96 -5.69
CA TRP A 100 20.42 3.06 -6.23
C TRP A 100 21.83 3.47 -5.78
N ASP A 101 22.17 4.75 -5.88
CA ASP A 101 23.50 5.27 -5.53
C ASP A 101 23.81 5.20 -4.03
N GLN A 102 22.77 5.26 -3.17
CA GLN A 102 22.91 5.04 -1.73
C GLN A 102 23.19 3.56 -1.39
N GLY A 103 22.88 2.63 -2.30
CA GLY A 103 23.13 1.20 -2.12
C GLY A 103 24.62 0.88 -2.08
N ILE A 104 25.07 0.20 -1.01
CA ILE A 104 26.49 -0.17 -0.83
C ILE A 104 26.87 -1.43 -1.64
N TRP A 105 25.88 -2.28 -1.94
CA TRP A 105 26.09 -3.55 -2.64
C TRP A 105 25.03 -3.77 -3.72
N HIS A 106 25.44 -3.81 -4.98
CA HIS A 106 24.56 -4.05 -6.13
C HIS A 106 24.72 -5.45 -6.71
N LYS A 107 23.66 -5.91 -7.37
CA LYS A 107 23.65 -7.21 -8.05
C LYS A 107 24.45 -7.08 -9.34
N GLU A 108 25.35 -8.04 -9.58
CA GLU A 108 26.16 -8.08 -10.79
C GLU A 108 25.27 -8.11 -12.05
N GLY A 109 25.65 -7.31 -13.05
CA GLY A 109 24.92 -7.16 -14.31
C GLY A 109 23.63 -6.34 -14.21
N ASN A 110 23.46 -5.53 -13.17
CA ASN A 110 22.37 -4.55 -13.05
C ASN A 110 22.96 -3.14 -12.99
N SER A 111 22.48 -2.24 -13.82
CA SER A 111 22.72 -0.79 -13.70
C SER A 111 21.39 -0.06 -13.69
N TRP A 112 21.28 1.00 -12.87
CA TRP A 112 20.12 1.88 -12.94
C TRP A 112 20.02 2.60 -14.29
N ASP A 113 21.16 2.81 -14.97
CA ASP A 113 21.20 3.41 -16.30
C ASP A 113 20.50 2.55 -17.37
N ASP A 114 20.27 1.26 -17.08
CA ASP A 114 19.52 0.34 -17.96
C ASP A 114 17.99 0.46 -17.78
N VAL A 115 17.52 1.23 -16.80
CA VAL A 115 16.09 1.44 -16.55
C VAL A 115 15.57 2.51 -17.50
N GLU A 116 14.59 2.14 -18.32
CA GLU A 116 13.98 3.06 -19.28
C GLU A 116 12.82 3.84 -18.65
N LEU A 117 12.79 5.16 -18.88
CA LEU A 117 11.71 6.04 -18.42
C LEU A 117 10.34 5.59 -18.96
N GLU A 118 10.27 5.15 -20.22
CA GLU A 118 9.06 4.63 -20.84
C GLU A 118 8.52 3.38 -20.11
N SER A 119 9.40 2.58 -19.53
CA SER A 119 9.03 1.43 -18.70
C SER A 119 8.31 1.87 -17.41
N ILE A 120 8.73 2.98 -16.81
CA ILE A 120 8.07 3.56 -15.63
C ILE A 120 6.72 4.16 -16.03
N LYS A 121 6.67 4.96 -17.10
CA LYS A 121 5.42 5.55 -17.63
C LYS A 121 4.37 4.48 -17.86
N TYR A 122 4.74 3.43 -18.58
CA TYR A 122 3.86 2.31 -18.88
C TYR A 122 3.25 1.69 -17.61
N ARG A 123 4.08 1.46 -16.57
CA ARG A 123 3.62 0.85 -15.32
C ARG A 123 2.71 1.76 -14.50
N ILE A 124 3.02 3.06 -14.44
CA ILE A 124 2.15 4.03 -13.77
C ILE A 124 0.80 4.10 -14.50
N SER A 125 0.78 4.18 -15.84
CA SER A 125 -0.45 4.13 -16.62
C SER A 125 -1.26 2.85 -16.39
N CYS A 126 -0.61 1.70 -16.31
CA CYS A 126 -1.28 0.43 -15.99
C CYS A 126 -1.90 0.43 -14.59
N GLY A 127 -1.24 1.03 -13.60
CA GLY A 127 -1.79 1.21 -12.25
C GLY A 127 -3.02 2.12 -12.25
N LEU A 128 -2.95 3.23 -12.99
CA LEU A 128 -4.10 4.12 -13.16
C LEU A 128 -5.26 3.43 -13.86
N GLU A 129 -5.01 2.61 -14.88
CA GLU A 129 -6.05 1.80 -15.52
C GLU A 129 -6.77 0.89 -14.52
N LEU A 130 -6.02 0.19 -13.65
CA LEU A 130 -6.59 -0.66 -12.61
C LEU A 130 -7.43 0.13 -11.59
N PHE A 131 -6.98 1.33 -11.22
CA PHE A 131 -7.71 2.19 -10.30
C PHE A 131 -8.95 2.84 -10.94
N LEU A 132 -8.86 3.30 -12.19
CA LEU A 132 -9.97 3.90 -12.92
C LEU A 132 -11.14 2.92 -13.08
N GLN A 133 -10.88 1.60 -13.11
CA GLN A 133 -11.95 0.60 -13.04
C GLN A 133 -12.74 0.70 -11.72
N GLU A 134 -12.09 0.95 -10.58
CA GLU A 134 -12.78 1.16 -9.29
C GLU A 134 -13.58 2.46 -9.29
N VAL A 135 -13.03 3.53 -9.87
CA VAL A 135 -13.73 4.82 -10.03
C VAL A 135 -14.98 4.66 -10.89
N GLU A 136 -14.86 3.97 -12.03
CA GLU A 136 -15.98 3.70 -12.93
C GLU A 136 -17.05 2.82 -12.26
N ASN A 137 -16.64 1.79 -11.53
CA ASN A 137 -17.55 0.95 -10.76
C ASN A 137 -18.25 1.74 -9.65
N CYS A 138 -17.54 2.62 -8.96
CA CYS A 138 -18.12 3.51 -7.94
C CYS A 138 -19.17 4.44 -8.54
N TYR A 139 -18.87 5.05 -9.68
CA TYR A 139 -19.83 5.89 -10.40
C TYR A 139 -21.07 5.10 -10.82
N LYS A 140 -20.88 3.92 -11.44
CA LYS A 140 -21.98 3.03 -11.88
C LYS A 140 -22.83 2.51 -10.71
N ALA A 141 -22.25 2.38 -9.52
CA ALA A 141 -22.94 2.00 -8.29
C ALA A 141 -23.59 3.20 -7.57
N GLY A 142 -23.64 4.39 -8.19
CA GLY A 142 -24.25 5.58 -7.60
C GLY A 142 -23.46 6.15 -6.42
N GLY A 143 -22.13 5.99 -6.40
CA GLY A 143 -21.25 6.45 -5.32
C GLY A 143 -21.12 5.47 -4.14
N GLY A 144 -21.68 4.27 -4.26
CA GLY A 144 -21.60 3.27 -3.20
C GLY A 144 -22.42 3.61 -1.95
N PRO A 145 -22.36 2.74 -0.92
CA PRO A 145 -23.21 2.87 0.27
C PRO A 145 -22.90 4.10 1.14
N TYR A 146 -21.74 4.73 0.95
CA TYR A 146 -21.24 5.80 1.82
C TYR A 146 -21.35 7.21 1.24
N LEU A 147 -21.84 7.38 0.01
CA LEU A 147 -21.90 8.67 -0.69
C LEU A 147 -22.50 9.79 0.19
N GLU A 148 -23.67 9.55 0.77
CA GLU A 148 -24.35 10.57 1.57
C GLU A 148 -23.63 10.87 2.88
N SER A 149 -22.91 9.91 3.46
CA SER A 149 -22.06 10.16 4.64
C SER A 149 -20.85 11.02 4.27
N PHE A 150 -20.20 10.75 3.14
CA PHE A 150 -19.14 11.61 2.61
C PHE A 150 -19.62 13.03 2.32
N ARG A 151 -20.78 13.21 1.69
CA ARG A 151 -21.37 14.54 1.41
C ARG A 151 -21.66 15.34 2.68
N ARG A 152 -21.96 14.68 3.80
CA ARG A 152 -22.14 15.32 5.11
C ARG A 152 -20.83 15.65 5.82
N GLY A 153 -19.70 15.09 5.36
CA GLY A 153 -18.42 15.17 6.04
C GLY A 153 -18.34 14.25 7.25
N ASP A 154 -19.11 13.15 7.28
CA ASP A 154 -19.03 12.15 8.34
C ASP A 154 -17.73 11.35 8.23
N ASP A 155 -17.18 10.94 9.38
CA ASP A 155 -16.08 9.98 9.43
C ASP A 155 -16.60 8.58 9.05
N VAL A 156 -16.49 8.24 7.76
CA VAL A 156 -16.95 6.94 7.21
C VAL A 156 -16.10 5.79 7.71
N PHE A 157 -14.80 6.03 7.90
CA PHE A 157 -13.85 5.01 8.30
C PHE A 157 -12.93 5.53 9.41
N GLU A 158 -12.57 4.66 10.35
CA GLU A 158 -11.68 5.02 11.47
C GLU A 158 -10.36 5.64 11.02
N ILE A 159 -9.82 5.13 9.91
CA ILE A 159 -8.62 5.66 9.27
C ILE A 159 -9.02 6.15 7.88
N SER A 160 -9.06 7.45 7.65
CA SER A 160 -9.34 8.05 6.34
C SER A 160 -8.26 7.76 5.30
N SER A 161 -8.66 7.70 4.03
CA SER A 161 -7.72 7.58 2.91
C SER A 161 -6.88 8.87 2.82
N PRO A 162 -5.54 8.82 2.73
CA PRO A 162 -4.70 10.03 2.64
C PRO A 162 -4.90 10.80 1.34
N ALA A 163 -4.93 12.14 1.40
CA ALA A 163 -4.96 13.01 0.22
C ALA A 163 -4.04 14.22 0.41
N TRP A 164 -3.61 14.85 -0.69
CA TRP A 164 -2.78 16.07 -0.64
C TRP A 164 -3.48 17.24 0.06
N GLY A 165 -4.81 17.26 -0.01
CA GLY A 165 -5.66 18.24 0.67
C GLY A 165 -5.73 18.09 2.19
N GLU A 166 -5.24 16.98 2.74
CA GLU A 166 -5.36 16.65 4.17
C GLU A 166 -3.99 16.62 4.86
N GLU A 167 -3.96 16.91 6.16
CA GLU A 167 -2.74 16.77 6.97
C GLU A 167 -2.30 15.29 7.03
N PRO A 168 -1.00 14.98 6.85
CA PRO A 168 -0.50 13.61 6.94
C PRO A 168 -0.59 13.05 8.37
N ILE A 169 -1.03 11.79 8.50
CA ILE A 169 -1.18 11.12 9.78
C ILE A 169 0.11 10.36 10.13
N PHE A 170 0.87 10.88 11.09
CA PHE A 170 2.09 10.23 11.57
C PHE A 170 1.79 9.19 12.67
N PRO A 171 2.34 7.96 12.58
CA PRO A 171 2.19 6.93 13.62
C PRO A 171 2.59 7.35 15.04
N ILE A 172 3.68 8.11 15.15
CA ILE A 172 4.20 8.66 16.41
C ILE A 172 4.44 10.15 16.16
N PRO A 173 3.39 11.00 16.22
CA PRO A 173 3.50 12.42 15.88
C PRO A 173 4.61 13.10 16.68
N ASP A 174 4.67 12.85 17.99
CA ASP A 174 5.64 13.47 18.91
C ASP A 174 7.11 13.29 18.52
N LYS A 175 7.45 12.24 17.76
CA LYS A 175 8.82 11.99 17.29
C LYS A 175 9.19 12.71 15.99
N VAL A 176 8.27 13.47 15.39
CA VAL A 176 8.51 14.21 14.14
C VAL A 176 8.94 15.63 14.45
N ASN A 177 10.20 15.90 14.74
CA ASN A 177 10.61 17.22 15.24
C ASN A 177 10.24 18.42 14.33
N ASN A 178 10.02 18.19 13.03
CA ASN A 178 9.61 19.24 12.10
C ASN A 178 8.09 19.41 12.04
N PHE A 179 7.58 20.49 12.66
CA PHE A 179 6.15 20.81 12.69
C PHE A 179 5.59 21.17 11.30
N SER A 180 6.38 21.73 10.38
CA SER A 180 5.89 22.09 9.05
C SER A 180 5.49 20.86 8.24
N ILE A 181 6.25 19.77 8.34
CA ILE A 181 5.95 18.50 7.67
C ILE A 181 4.70 17.83 8.25
N ARG A 182 4.44 17.99 9.56
CA ARG A 182 3.24 17.41 10.21
C ARG A 182 1.93 18.03 9.73
N LYS A 183 1.95 19.30 9.33
CA LYS A 183 0.77 20.09 8.99
C LYS A 183 0.69 20.49 7.52
N TRP A 184 1.56 19.93 6.70
CA TRP A 184 1.62 20.33 5.31
C TRP A 184 0.49 19.65 4.53
N SER A 185 -0.42 20.48 4.02
CA SER A 185 -1.45 20.12 3.05
C SER A 185 -1.59 21.23 2.01
N ILE A 186 -2.23 20.91 0.88
CA ILE A 186 -2.56 21.85 -0.17
C ILE A 186 -4.04 22.26 -0.01
N ASP A 187 -4.41 23.48 -0.38
CA ASP A 187 -5.82 23.88 -0.42
C ASP A 187 -6.55 23.23 -1.61
N GLU A 188 -6.95 21.97 -1.43
CA GLU A 188 -7.64 21.14 -2.43
C GLU A 188 -8.90 20.51 -1.81
N PRO A 189 -9.95 21.30 -1.52
CA PRO A 189 -11.20 20.76 -1.00
C PRO A 189 -11.91 19.90 -2.05
N VAL A 190 -12.68 18.93 -1.57
CA VAL A 190 -13.56 18.10 -2.41
C VAL A 190 -14.82 18.88 -2.77
N GLU A 191 -15.21 18.84 -4.03
CA GLU A 191 -16.47 19.41 -4.53
C GLU A 191 -17.59 18.37 -4.42
N TRP A 192 -18.17 18.24 -3.23
CA TRP A 192 -19.33 17.37 -2.99
C TRP A 192 -20.60 17.97 -3.58
N GLN A 193 -21.41 17.13 -4.24
CA GLN A 193 -22.72 17.51 -4.73
C GLN A 193 -23.72 17.60 -3.56
N LYS A 194 -24.88 18.22 -3.82
CA LYS A 194 -25.97 18.27 -2.84
C LYS A 194 -26.52 16.87 -2.59
N SER A 195 -26.88 16.59 -1.34
CA SER A 195 -27.56 15.35 -0.94
C SER A 195 -28.70 14.98 -1.89
N GLY A 196 -28.77 13.71 -2.28
CA GLY A 196 -29.75 13.18 -3.22
C GLY A 196 -29.51 13.50 -4.71
N SER A 197 -28.46 14.26 -5.05
CA SER A 197 -28.05 14.45 -6.45
C SER A 197 -27.34 13.21 -6.98
N GLU A 198 -27.32 13.03 -8.30
CA GLU A 198 -26.50 11.99 -8.93
C GLU A 198 -25.02 12.16 -8.54
N VAL A 199 -24.31 11.05 -8.42
CA VAL A 199 -22.88 11.05 -8.10
C VAL A 199 -22.10 11.71 -9.25
N SER A 200 -21.16 12.59 -8.93
CA SER A 200 -20.24 13.13 -9.93
C SER A 200 -19.01 12.23 -10.12
N TRP A 201 -18.27 12.42 -11.22
CA TRP A 201 -17.00 11.73 -11.43
C TRP A 201 -15.93 12.12 -10.40
N CYS A 202 -15.95 13.36 -9.92
CA CYS A 202 -15.08 13.81 -8.82
C CYS A 202 -15.41 13.09 -7.51
N GLU A 203 -16.70 12.95 -7.18
CA GLU A 203 -17.14 12.18 -6.00
C GLU A 203 -16.77 10.71 -6.13
N ALA A 204 -16.97 10.10 -7.30
CA ALA A 204 -16.61 8.71 -7.54
C ALA A 204 -15.11 8.45 -7.36
N TRP A 205 -14.24 9.37 -7.82
CA TRP A 205 -12.80 9.29 -7.57
C TRP A 205 -12.49 9.34 -6.07
N GLU A 206 -13.04 10.32 -5.36
CA GLU A 206 -12.76 10.53 -3.93
C GLU A 206 -13.27 9.35 -3.08
N ILE A 207 -14.45 8.81 -3.40
CA ILE A 207 -15.03 7.67 -2.68
C ILE A 207 -14.27 6.37 -2.99
N ALA A 208 -13.90 6.15 -4.26
CA ALA A 208 -13.15 4.97 -4.68
C ALA A 208 -11.69 4.98 -4.17
N ARG A 209 -11.14 6.16 -3.84
CA ARG A 209 -9.75 6.35 -3.42
C ARG A 209 -9.41 5.42 -2.24
N PRO A 210 -8.53 4.42 -2.44
CA PRO A 210 -8.18 3.49 -1.39
C PRO A 210 -7.46 4.21 -0.25
N TRP A 211 -7.44 3.59 0.93
CA TRP A 211 -6.36 3.91 1.86
C TRP A 211 -5.05 3.47 1.20
N VAL A 212 -4.08 4.38 1.12
CA VAL A 212 -2.74 4.12 0.56
C VAL A 212 -1.69 4.43 1.61
N LYS A 213 -0.52 3.82 1.49
CA LYS A 213 0.68 4.31 2.18
C LYS A 213 0.93 5.77 1.77
N ASP A 214 0.96 6.67 2.74
CA ASP A 214 1.20 8.11 2.49
C ASP A 214 2.71 8.38 2.33
N PRO A 215 3.23 8.72 1.14
CA PRO A 215 4.68 8.88 0.94
C PRO A 215 5.27 10.10 1.66
N ARG A 216 4.43 11.02 2.15
CA ARG A 216 4.85 12.15 3.00
C ARG A 216 5.25 11.68 4.41
N VAL A 217 4.81 10.49 4.82
CA VAL A 217 5.02 9.93 6.16
C VAL A 217 6.19 8.97 6.15
N HIS A 218 7.37 9.48 6.53
CA HIS A 218 8.62 8.70 6.64
C HIS A 218 8.61 7.63 7.74
N GLN A 219 7.65 7.68 8.66
CA GLN A 219 7.51 6.67 9.71
C GLN A 219 6.79 5.43 9.15
N PRO A 220 7.15 4.21 9.58
CA PRO A 220 6.47 3.01 9.12
C PRO A 220 4.96 3.03 9.43
N GLN A 221 4.12 2.80 8.42
CA GLN A 221 2.66 2.87 8.47
C GLN A 221 2.06 1.47 8.63
N ARG A 222 2.38 0.82 9.74
CA ARG A 222 2.13 -0.62 9.93
C ARG A 222 0.90 -0.95 10.76
N LEU A 223 0.36 -2.15 10.53
CA LEU A 223 -0.48 -2.87 11.48
C LEU A 223 0.47 -3.45 12.52
N PHE A 224 0.18 -3.26 13.79
CA PHE A 224 0.91 -3.92 14.88
C PHE A 224 -0.05 -4.87 15.60
N HIS A 225 0.28 -6.16 15.59
CA HIS A 225 -0.46 -7.14 16.38
C HIS A 225 -0.51 -6.67 17.85
N PRO A 226 -1.63 -6.82 18.59
CA PRO A 226 -1.79 -6.31 19.96
C PRO A 226 -0.64 -6.71 20.91
N ASP A 227 -0.24 -7.98 20.88
CA ASP A 227 0.91 -8.50 21.64
C ASP A 227 2.31 -8.08 21.12
N GLY A 228 2.38 -7.34 20.01
CA GLY A 228 3.61 -6.77 19.46
C GLY A 228 4.58 -7.74 18.80
N TRP A 229 4.19 -8.98 18.50
CA TRP A 229 5.07 -10.00 17.88
C TRP A 229 4.94 -10.12 16.35
N ALA A 230 3.99 -9.42 15.74
CA ALA A 230 3.83 -9.34 14.29
C ALA A 230 3.57 -7.90 13.86
N ALA A 231 4.05 -7.54 12.67
CA ALA A 231 3.75 -6.27 12.03
C ALA A 231 3.80 -6.37 10.51
N GLY A 232 2.94 -5.62 9.82
CA GLY A 232 2.85 -5.59 8.37
C GLY A 232 2.50 -4.20 7.86
N GLU A 233 3.01 -3.84 6.70
CA GLU A 233 2.67 -2.59 6.00
C GLU A 233 1.85 -2.97 4.78
N LEU A 234 0.68 -2.35 4.62
CA LEU A 234 -0.21 -2.59 3.48
C LEU A 234 0.10 -1.55 2.39
N ASP A 235 -0.10 -1.92 1.13
CA ASP A 235 0.05 -0.98 0.02
C ASP A 235 -1.26 -0.20 -0.17
N LEU A 236 -2.36 -0.93 -0.44
CA LEU A 236 -3.69 -0.34 -0.60
C LEU A 236 -4.79 -1.12 0.14
N VAL A 237 -5.83 -0.41 0.59
CA VAL A 237 -7.09 -0.98 1.08
C VAL A 237 -8.27 -0.31 0.39
N LEU A 238 -9.02 -1.08 -0.42
CA LEU A 238 -10.27 -0.65 -1.03
C LEU A 238 -11.44 -1.01 -0.12
N ARG A 239 -12.42 -0.09 -0.05
CA ARG A 239 -13.57 -0.20 0.87
C ARG A 239 -14.78 0.63 0.45
N TRP A 240 -14.76 1.16 -0.77
CA TRP A 240 -15.74 2.14 -1.25
C TRP A 240 -17.15 1.55 -1.42
N ASP A 241 -17.24 0.25 -1.73
CA ASP A 241 -18.47 -0.51 -1.97
C ASP A 241 -19.01 -1.19 -0.69
N GLY A 242 -18.42 -0.89 0.46
CA GLY A 242 -18.75 -1.53 1.73
C GLY A 242 -18.06 -2.87 1.97
N ARG A 243 -17.19 -3.31 1.04
CA ARG A 243 -16.38 -4.54 1.18
C ARG A 243 -14.92 -4.20 1.34
N ILE A 244 -14.23 -4.83 2.28
CA ILE A 244 -12.81 -4.58 2.53
C ILE A 244 -11.97 -5.48 1.63
N ARG A 245 -11.17 -4.88 0.75
CA ARG A 245 -10.22 -5.58 -0.11
C ARG A 245 -8.81 -5.09 0.18
N ILE A 246 -7.90 -6.02 0.49
CA ILE A 246 -6.47 -5.74 0.66
C ILE A 246 -5.77 -5.97 -0.68
N ILE A 247 -4.99 -4.99 -1.12
CA ILE A 247 -4.26 -5.04 -2.38
C ILE A 247 -2.77 -4.83 -2.12
N ASP A 248 -1.96 -5.64 -2.79
CA ASP A 248 -0.51 -5.52 -2.81
C ASP A 248 -0.05 -5.25 -4.25
N ILE A 249 0.75 -4.20 -4.44
CA ILE A 249 1.20 -3.69 -5.73
C ILE A 249 2.48 -4.43 -6.14
N LYS A 250 2.53 -4.88 -7.39
CA LYS A 250 3.72 -5.50 -7.98
C LYS A 250 4.11 -4.79 -9.26
N SER A 251 5.34 -4.28 -9.32
CA SER A 251 5.90 -3.67 -10.54
C SER A 251 6.17 -4.67 -11.67
N GLY A 252 6.20 -5.97 -11.36
CA GLY A 252 6.48 -7.07 -12.30
C GLY A 252 5.24 -7.66 -12.98
N ASN A 253 5.42 -8.84 -13.59
CA ASN A 253 4.38 -9.62 -14.26
C ASN A 253 3.98 -10.85 -13.39
N PRO A 254 2.69 -11.25 -13.38
CA PRO A 254 2.19 -12.38 -12.58
C PRO A 254 2.68 -13.76 -13.02
N GLU A 255 3.26 -13.92 -14.21
CA GLU A 255 3.86 -15.17 -14.66
C GLU A 255 5.25 -15.42 -14.05
N SER A 256 5.80 -14.44 -13.32
CA SER A 256 7.09 -14.60 -12.67
C SER A 256 7.05 -15.67 -11.57
N LYS A 257 8.16 -16.40 -11.39
CA LYS A 257 8.28 -17.43 -10.34
C LYS A 257 8.00 -16.91 -8.92
N PHE A 258 8.12 -15.60 -8.70
CA PHE A 258 7.86 -14.94 -7.41
C PHE A 258 6.38 -14.64 -7.17
N ALA A 259 5.54 -14.61 -8.21
CA ALA A 259 4.11 -14.34 -8.10
C ALA A 259 3.37 -15.38 -7.24
N VAL A 260 3.84 -16.63 -7.25
CA VAL A 260 3.31 -17.73 -6.41
C VAL A 260 3.33 -17.39 -4.92
N SER A 261 4.25 -16.53 -4.48
CA SER A 261 4.39 -16.15 -3.06
C SER A 261 3.48 -15.01 -2.61
N LEU A 262 2.82 -14.32 -3.54
CA LEU A 262 1.98 -13.16 -3.22
C LEU A 262 0.78 -13.54 -2.35
N VAL A 263 0.17 -14.68 -2.61
CA VAL A 263 -0.97 -15.17 -1.81
C VAL A 263 -0.58 -15.34 -0.33
N HIS A 264 0.64 -15.78 -0.01
CA HIS A 264 1.10 -15.91 1.37
C HIS A 264 1.27 -14.54 2.05
N GLN A 265 1.75 -13.54 1.29
CA GLN A 265 1.88 -12.17 1.77
C GLN A 265 0.50 -11.56 2.07
N LEU A 266 -0.45 -11.68 1.13
CA LEU A 266 -1.82 -11.19 1.28
C LEU A 266 -2.55 -11.91 2.43
N ARG A 267 -2.39 -13.23 2.57
CA ARG A 267 -2.94 -13.99 3.71
C ARG A 267 -2.40 -13.47 5.04
N PHE A 268 -1.11 -13.19 5.14
CA PHE A 268 -0.54 -12.60 6.36
C PHE A 268 -1.19 -11.26 6.69
N TYR A 269 -1.38 -10.39 5.69
CA TYR A 269 -2.03 -9.09 5.87
C TYR A 269 -3.50 -9.22 6.26
N SER A 270 -4.22 -10.14 5.64
CA SER A 270 -5.61 -10.47 5.97
C SER A 270 -5.76 -10.92 7.42
N TRP A 271 -4.88 -11.82 7.88
CA TRP A 271 -4.88 -12.25 9.28
C TRP A 271 -4.51 -11.10 10.22
N LEU A 272 -3.48 -10.33 9.88
CA LEU A 272 -3.06 -9.23 10.73
C LEU A 272 -4.15 -8.14 10.81
N TRP A 273 -4.91 -7.91 9.74
CA TRP A 273 -6.09 -7.05 9.75
C TRP A 273 -7.09 -7.50 10.81
N LYS A 274 -7.45 -8.79 10.80
CA LYS A 274 -8.39 -9.38 11.77
C LYS A 274 -7.89 -9.25 13.21
N GLU A 275 -6.61 -9.48 13.45
CA GLU A 275 -6.00 -9.37 14.78
C GLU A 275 -5.93 -7.92 15.29
N THR A 276 -6.01 -6.94 14.40
CA THR A 276 -5.97 -5.52 14.78
C THR A 276 -7.34 -4.86 14.80
N HIS A 277 -8.29 -5.25 13.95
CA HIS A 277 -9.60 -4.60 13.81
C HIS A 277 -10.72 -5.41 14.49
N ASP A 278 -10.54 -5.74 15.77
CA ASP A 278 -11.57 -6.38 16.61
C ASP A 278 -12.23 -7.64 16.01
N GLY A 279 -11.45 -8.43 15.24
CA GLY A 279 -11.94 -9.65 14.62
C GLY A 279 -12.66 -9.46 13.28
N GLU A 280 -12.71 -8.25 12.74
CA GLU A 280 -13.24 -7.97 11.40
C GLU A 280 -12.46 -8.75 10.33
N CYS A 281 -13.19 -9.45 9.47
CA CYS A 281 -12.62 -10.19 8.35
C CYS A 281 -12.74 -9.38 7.07
N ILE A 282 -11.78 -9.56 6.16
CA ILE A 282 -11.82 -8.90 4.84
C ILE A 282 -12.65 -9.72 3.84
N ASP A 283 -13.16 -9.05 2.82
CA ASP A 283 -13.98 -9.64 1.76
C ASP A 283 -13.18 -10.15 0.57
N GLY A 284 -11.94 -9.69 0.38
CA GLY A 284 -11.11 -10.13 -0.74
C GLY A 284 -9.65 -9.67 -0.68
N MET A 285 -8.81 -10.33 -1.46
CA MET A 285 -7.39 -10.01 -1.60
C MET A 285 -7.01 -9.92 -3.08
N GLU A 286 -6.18 -8.94 -3.43
CA GLU A 286 -5.76 -8.75 -4.82
C GLU A 286 -4.27 -8.44 -4.96
N GLY A 287 -3.69 -8.92 -6.06
CA GLY A 287 -2.40 -8.49 -6.56
C GLY A 287 -2.59 -7.58 -7.77
N TRP A 288 -2.11 -6.35 -7.70
CA TRP A 288 -2.13 -5.41 -8.83
C TRP A 288 -0.77 -5.39 -9.51
N TYR A 289 -0.68 -6.00 -10.68
CA TYR A 289 0.54 -6.09 -11.47
C TYR A 289 0.60 -4.96 -12.49
N LEU A 290 1.53 -4.05 -12.26
CA LEU A 290 1.67 -2.82 -13.04
C LEU A 290 2.32 -3.07 -14.40
N ASN A 291 2.97 -4.21 -14.62
CA ASN A 291 3.42 -4.60 -15.96
C ASN A 291 2.29 -5.34 -16.69
N GLY A 292 1.39 -4.59 -17.35
CA GLY A 292 0.28 -5.15 -18.13
C GLY A 292 -1.12 -4.94 -17.54
N ALA A 293 -1.27 -4.07 -16.54
CA ALA A 293 -2.55 -3.74 -15.89
C ALA A 293 -3.35 -4.99 -15.46
N GLN A 294 -2.68 -5.96 -14.84
CA GLN A 294 -3.30 -7.24 -14.49
C GLN A 294 -3.70 -7.29 -13.02
N ARG A 295 -4.96 -7.67 -12.78
CA ARG A 295 -5.50 -7.92 -11.44
C ARG A 295 -5.62 -9.40 -11.20
N ILE A 296 -4.91 -9.92 -10.20
CA ILE A 296 -5.06 -11.29 -9.73
C ILE A 296 -5.85 -11.28 -8.44
N ARG A 297 -6.98 -11.99 -8.40
CA ARG A 297 -7.83 -12.09 -7.21
C ARG A 297 -7.56 -13.38 -6.45
N TYR A 298 -7.64 -13.30 -5.13
CA TYR A 298 -7.54 -14.43 -4.22
C TYR A 298 -8.73 -14.40 -3.25
N ASP A 299 -9.23 -15.59 -2.90
CA ASP A 299 -10.29 -15.74 -1.90
C ASP A 299 -9.77 -15.36 -0.51
N SER A 300 -10.61 -14.66 0.27
CA SER A 300 -10.29 -14.36 1.67
C SER A 300 -10.25 -15.64 2.51
N PRO A 301 -9.42 -15.71 3.56
CA PRO A 301 -9.39 -16.85 4.46
C PRO A 301 -10.75 -17.06 5.15
N THR A 302 -11.13 -18.32 5.31
CA THR A 302 -12.24 -18.73 6.17
C THR A 302 -11.92 -18.52 7.65
N LEU A 303 -12.94 -18.56 8.52
CA LEU A 303 -12.74 -18.45 9.97
C LEU A 303 -11.81 -19.54 10.53
N GLU A 304 -11.98 -20.79 10.07
CA GLU A 304 -11.10 -21.91 10.45
C GLU A 304 -9.65 -21.68 9.96
N GLU A 305 -9.49 -21.13 8.77
CA GLU A 305 -8.15 -20.76 8.27
C GLU A 305 -7.51 -19.67 9.12
N TYR A 306 -8.25 -18.62 9.52
CA TYR A 306 -7.70 -17.58 10.40
C TYR A 306 -7.20 -18.16 11.74
N GLU A 307 -7.95 -19.09 12.34
CA GLU A 307 -7.54 -19.77 13.57
C GLU A 307 -6.25 -20.57 13.37
N SER A 308 -6.17 -21.34 12.27
CA SER A 308 -4.97 -22.10 11.95
C SER A 308 -3.75 -21.20 11.65
N MET A 309 -3.97 -20.07 10.98
CA MET A 309 -2.93 -19.08 10.65
C MET A 309 -2.36 -18.42 11.91
N SER A 310 -3.18 -18.11 12.91
CA SER A 310 -2.69 -17.61 14.21
C SER A 310 -1.70 -18.58 14.85
N ILE A 311 -2.02 -19.88 14.84
CA ILE A 311 -1.15 -20.93 15.39
C ILE A 311 0.13 -21.05 14.54
N GLU A 312 -0.01 -21.13 13.22
CA GLU A 312 1.11 -21.27 12.28
C GLU A 312 2.10 -20.11 12.42
N PHE A 313 1.62 -18.87 12.29
CA PHE A 313 2.49 -17.69 12.30
C PHE A 313 3.13 -17.48 13.67
N LYS A 314 2.43 -17.81 14.76
CA LYS A 314 3.03 -17.79 16.09
C LYS A 314 4.13 -18.84 16.22
N GLN A 315 3.92 -20.05 15.70
CA GLN A 315 4.95 -21.10 15.71
C GLN A 315 6.17 -20.70 14.88
N VAL A 316 5.96 -20.11 13.69
CA VAL A 316 7.04 -19.56 12.88
C VAL A 316 7.79 -18.48 13.64
N GLN A 317 7.08 -17.55 14.29
CA GLN A 317 7.69 -16.49 15.08
C GLN A 317 8.53 -17.05 16.25
N ARG A 318 8.05 -18.08 16.96
CA ARG A 318 8.82 -18.75 18.03
C ARG A 318 10.08 -19.42 17.48
N ASN A 319 9.95 -20.21 16.43
CA ASN A 319 11.09 -20.86 15.77
C ASN A 319 12.11 -19.84 15.25
N ALA A 320 11.63 -18.70 14.75
CA ALA A 320 12.43 -17.58 14.32
C ALA A 320 13.14 -16.87 15.49
N VAL A 321 12.51 -16.80 16.67
CA VAL A 321 13.12 -16.16 17.85
C VAL A 321 14.13 -17.05 18.54
N ASP A 322 13.78 -18.33 18.73
CA ASP A 322 14.50 -19.29 19.58
C ASP A 322 15.64 -20.05 18.84
N GLY A 323 15.63 -20.03 17.49
CA GLY A 323 16.67 -20.61 16.63
C GLY A 323 17.73 -19.59 16.20
#